data_AF-A0A699RW05-F1
#
_entry.id   AF-A0A699RW05-F1
#
_cell.length_a   1.000
_cell.length_b   1.000
_cell.length_c   1.000
_cell.angle_alpha   90.00
_cell.angle_beta   90.00
_cell.angle_gamma   90.00
#
_symmetry.space_group_name_H-M   'P 1'
#
loop_
_entity.id
_entity.type
_entity.pdbx_description
1 polymer ?
#
loop_
_entity_poly.entity_id
_entity_poly.type
_entity_poly.pdbx_seq_one_letter_code
_entity_poly.pdbx_strand_id
1 'polypeptide(L)'
;DLEAVDRTLDSGQGAEKEIRYRSDIILKLQQCEEIDSLEMAQKAKIKWVVEGDENAKFFHGMLNKGLWWMVYGWMNRKLQSDQRNELEAEVTNDEIKKAVWECGTDKASGPDGFTFGFFRKFWYLVEKDVFDAV
;
A
#
# COMPACT_ATOMS: atom_id res chain seq x y z
N ASP A 1 -28.74 -16.42 15.08
CA ASP A 1 -27.81 -16.78 13.99
C ASP A 1 -27.80 -15.77 12.87
N LEU A 2 -26.85 -14.84 12.92
CA LEU A 2 -26.62 -13.85 11.86
C LEU A 2 -26.21 -14.52 10.54
N GLU A 3 -25.42 -15.60 10.59
CA GLU A 3 -25.03 -16.36 9.39
C GLU A 3 -26.21 -17.00 8.64
N ALA A 4 -27.28 -17.40 9.35
CA ALA A 4 -28.46 -17.97 8.71
C ALA A 4 -29.27 -16.90 7.96
N VAL A 5 -29.28 -15.67 8.49
CA VAL A 5 -29.92 -14.52 7.85
C VAL A 5 -29.12 -14.08 6.61
N ASP A 6 -27.78 -14.03 6.71
CA ASP A 6 -26.89 -13.73 5.58
C ASP A 6 -27.06 -14.75 4.44
N ARG A 7 -27.11 -16.06 4.75
CA ARG A 7 -27.38 -17.12 3.76
C ARG A 7 -28.74 -16.97 3.06
N THR A 8 -29.78 -16.54 3.79
CA THR A 8 -31.13 -16.36 3.24
C THR A 8 -31.19 -15.11 2.35
N LEU A 9 -30.47 -14.05 2.71
CA LEU A 9 -30.33 -12.84 1.91
C LEU A 9 -29.49 -13.08 0.65
N ASP A 10 -28.39 -13.82 0.74
CA ASP A 10 -27.54 -14.18 -0.39
C ASP A 10 -28.24 -15.11 -1.39
N SER A 11 -29.24 -15.88 -0.95
CA SER A 11 -30.12 -16.68 -1.81
C SER A 11 -31.18 -15.85 -2.57
N GLY A 12 -31.23 -14.53 -2.34
CA GLY A 12 -32.19 -13.60 -2.98
C GLY A 12 -33.60 -13.64 -2.39
N GLN A 13 -33.82 -14.34 -1.28
CA GLN A 13 -35.13 -14.52 -0.63
C GLN A 13 -35.37 -13.54 0.54
N GLY A 14 -34.51 -12.54 0.69
CA GLY A 14 -34.60 -11.55 1.76
C GLY A 14 -35.77 -10.58 1.61
N ALA A 15 -36.38 -10.19 2.73
CA ALA A 15 -37.34 -9.11 2.75
C ALA A 15 -36.68 -7.80 2.30
N GLU A 16 -37.42 -6.96 1.55
CA GLU A 16 -36.91 -5.71 0.96
C GLU A 16 -36.27 -4.76 2.00
N LYS A 17 -36.74 -4.81 3.26
CA LYS A 17 -36.19 -4.04 4.38
C LYS A 17 -34.79 -4.50 4.79
N GLU A 18 -34.56 -5.80 4.90
CA GLU A 18 -33.24 -6.39 5.19
C GLU A 18 -32.24 -6.11 4.06
N ILE A 19 -32.67 -6.19 2.80
CA ILE A 19 -31.82 -5.86 1.63
C ILE A 19 -31.39 -4.39 1.69
N ARG A 20 -32.33 -3.48 1.99
CA ARG A 20 -32.05 -2.04 2.11
C ARG A 20 -31.11 -1.73 3.27
N TYR A 21 -31.31 -2.37 4.41
CA TYR A 21 -30.44 -2.21 5.59
C TYR A 21 -29.01 -2.68 5.33
N ARG A 22 -28.84 -3.83 4.65
CA ARG A 22 -27.52 -4.31 4.21
C ARG A 22 -26.84 -3.32 3.26
N SER A 23 -27.60 -2.78 2.30
CA SER A 23 -27.08 -1.78 1.37
C SER A 23 -26.58 -0.53 2.09
N ASP A 24 -27.32 -0.04 3.09
CA ASP A 24 -26.91 1.11 3.91
C ASP A 24 -25.64 0.82 4.73
N ILE A 25 -25.49 -0.39 5.26
CA ILE A 25 -24.28 -0.79 5.99
C ILE A 25 -23.07 -0.84 5.06
N ILE A 26 -23.21 -1.45 3.87
CA ILE A 26 -22.13 -1.54 2.88
C ILE A 26 -21.67 -0.14 2.46
N LEU A 27 -22.60 0.76 2.18
CA LEU A 27 -22.27 2.15 1.82
C LEU A 27 -21.50 2.86 2.93
N LYS A 28 -21.89 2.67 4.19
CA LYS A 28 -21.17 3.24 5.34
C LYS A 28 -19.77 2.66 5.51
N LEU A 29 -19.60 1.35 5.30
CA LEU A 29 -18.30 0.70 5.36
C LEU A 29 -17.36 1.24 4.28
N GLN A 30 -17.84 1.35 3.04
CA GLN A 30 -17.07 1.91 1.92
C GLN A 30 -16.62 3.35 2.21
N GLN A 31 -17.51 4.18 2.76
CA GLN A 31 -17.17 5.54 3.16
C GLN A 31 -16.10 5.58 4.25
N CYS A 32 -16.18 4.69 5.25
CA CYS A 32 -15.16 4.59 6.29
C CYS A 32 -13.80 4.19 5.71
N GLU A 33 -13.75 3.19 4.82
CA GLU A 33 -12.52 2.77 4.15
C GLU A 33 -11.91 3.89 3.30
N GLU A 34 -12.75 4.65 2.58
CA GLU A 34 -12.29 5.80 1.80
C GLU A 34 -11.66 6.86 2.71
N ILE A 35 -12.31 7.19 3.84
CA ILE A 35 -11.76 8.14 4.81
C ILE A 35 -10.42 7.64 5.36
N ASP A 36 -10.32 6.36 5.74
CA ASP A 36 -9.07 5.78 6.26
C ASP A 36 -7.96 5.82 5.20
N SER A 37 -8.28 5.57 3.93
CA SER A 37 -7.33 5.65 2.82
C SER A 37 -6.80 7.09 2.64
N LEU A 38 -7.70 8.08 2.73
CA LEU A 38 -7.37 9.50 2.63
C LEU A 38 -6.53 9.95 3.82
N GLU A 39 -6.84 9.49 5.03
CA GLU A 39 -6.04 9.76 6.22
C GLU A 39 -4.63 9.18 6.10
N MET A 40 -4.50 7.93 5.63
CA MET A 40 -3.20 7.29 5.44
C MET A 40 -2.37 8.03 4.39
N ALA A 41 -2.98 8.44 3.28
CA ALA A 41 -2.32 9.24 2.25
C ALA A 41 -1.88 10.62 2.79
N GLN A 42 -2.72 11.28 3.60
CA GLN A 42 -2.36 12.54 4.25
C GLN A 42 -1.21 12.36 5.25
N LYS A 43 -1.25 11.33 6.11
CA LYS A 43 -0.17 11.01 7.06
C LYS A 43 1.15 10.75 6.33
N ALA A 44 1.11 9.97 5.25
CA ALA A 44 2.29 9.72 4.40
C ALA A 44 2.83 11.01 3.77
N LYS A 45 1.95 11.88 3.25
CA LYS A 45 2.33 13.17 2.66
C LYS A 45 2.97 14.11 3.68
N ILE A 46 2.39 14.23 4.88
CA ILE A 46 2.94 15.02 5.98
C ILE A 46 4.31 14.48 6.36
N LYS A 47 4.43 13.16 6.56
CA LYS A 47 5.70 12.51 6.88
C LYS A 47 6.78 12.81 5.85
N TRP A 48 6.46 12.66 4.55
CA TRP A 48 7.40 12.94 3.46
C TRP A 48 7.86 14.40 3.46
N VAL A 49 6.96 15.36 3.70
CA VAL A 49 7.30 16.79 3.79
C VAL A 49 8.19 17.07 5.01
N VAL A 50 7.89 16.49 6.17
CA VAL A 50 8.68 16.66 7.39
C VAL A 50 10.08 16.06 7.22
N GLU A 51 10.17 14.81 6.77
CA GLU A 51 11.46 14.15 6.51
C GLU A 51 12.26 14.88 5.42
N GLY A 52 11.59 15.41 4.40
CA GLY A 52 12.21 16.25 3.37
C GLY A 52 12.78 17.57 3.94
N ASP A 53 12.04 18.26 4.80
CA ASP A 53 12.48 19.49 5.46
C ASP A 53 13.64 19.23 6.44
N GLU A 54 13.58 18.14 7.21
CA GLU A 54 14.68 17.70 8.07
C GLU A 54 15.94 17.37 7.27
N ASN A 55 15.80 16.68 6.15
CA ASN A 55 16.91 16.36 5.25
C ASN A 55 17.52 17.63 4.64
N ALA A 56 16.67 18.58 4.19
CA ALA A 56 17.13 19.86 3.68
C ALA A 56 17.88 20.64 4.77
N LYS A 57 17.32 20.76 5.98
CA LYS A 57 17.97 21.42 7.13
C LYS A 57 19.31 20.79 7.47
N PHE A 58 19.41 19.46 7.42
CA PHE A 58 20.65 18.74 7.65
C PHE A 58 21.73 19.17 6.65
N PHE A 59 21.45 19.12 5.35
CA PHE A 59 22.41 19.53 4.32
C PHE A 59 22.70 21.03 4.34
N HIS A 60 21.70 21.88 4.55
CA HIS A 60 21.90 23.33 4.74
C HIS A 60 22.79 23.62 5.95
N GLY A 61 22.60 22.92 7.06
CA GLY A 61 23.44 23.03 8.25
C GLY A 61 24.89 22.62 7.98
N MET A 62 25.12 21.57 7.19
CA MET A 62 26.46 21.16 6.77
C MET A 62 27.14 22.20 5.87
N LEU A 63 26.41 22.77 4.90
CA LEU A 63 26.91 23.81 4.01
C LEU A 63 27.31 25.06 4.79
N ASN A 64 26.46 25.50 5.72
CA ASN A 64 26.74 26.67 6.58
C ASN A 64 27.94 26.46 7.52
N LYS A 65 28.22 25.21 7.91
CA LYS A 65 29.40 24.83 8.71
C LYS A 65 30.67 24.64 7.88
N GLY A 66 30.63 24.93 6.57
CA GLY A 66 31.78 24.79 5.68
C GLY A 66 32.12 23.34 5.31
N LEU A 67 31.22 22.37 5.58
CA LEU A 67 31.41 20.95 5.27
C LEU A 67 31.06 20.63 3.81
N TRP A 68 31.33 21.56 2.90
CA TRP A 68 31.03 21.42 1.46
C TRP A 68 31.61 20.14 0.88
N TRP A 69 32.83 19.78 1.25
CA TRP A 69 33.49 18.56 0.78
C TRP A 69 32.73 17.28 1.16
N MET A 70 32.08 17.24 2.33
CA MET A 70 31.27 16.10 2.74
C MET A 70 29.99 16.02 1.92
N VAL A 71 29.29 17.15 1.73
CA VAL A 71 28.06 17.19 0.92
C VAL A 71 28.34 16.84 -0.53
N TYR A 72 29.38 17.44 -1.13
CA TYR A 72 29.83 17.09 -2.48
C TYR A 72 30.26 15.63 -2.60
N GLY A 73 31.02 15.12 -1.63
CA GLY A 73 31.44 13.71 -1.62
C GLY A 73 30.26 12.76 -1.51
N TRP A 74 29.26 13.10 -0.69
CA TRP A 74 28.04 12.31 -0.50
C TRP A 74 27.15 12.34 -1.74
N MET A 75 26.94 13.51 -2.35
CA MET A 75 26.15 13.67 -3.58
C MET A 75 26.83 13.06 -4.81
N ASN A 76 28.17 13.08 -4.87
CA ASN A 76 28.94 12.44 -5.95
C ASN A 76 29.18 10.94 -5.72
N ARG A 77 28.62 10.34 -4.66
CA ARG A 77 28.61 8.88 -4.55
C ARG A 77 27.75 8.31 -5.67
N LYS A 78 28.42 7.83 -6.70
CA LYS A 78 27.79 6.97 -7.68
C LYS A 78 27.42 5.66 -7.00
N LEU A 79 26.21 5.16 -7.28
CA LEU A 79 25.86 3.77 -7.01
C LEU A 79 26.94 2.88 -7.59
N GLN A 80 27.41 1.92 -6.79
CA GLN A 80 28.34 0.90 -7.28
C GLN A 80 27.69 0.10 -8.41
N SER A 81 28.49 -0.53 -9.26
CA SER A 81 27.97 -1.36 -10.37
C SER A 81 26.92 -2.35 -9.87
N ASP A 82 27.18 -2.97 -8.72
CA ASP A 82 26.35 -4.04 -8.19
C ASP A 82 25.02 -3.50 -7.69
N GLN A 83 25.02 -2.34 -7.02
CA GLN A 83 23.80 -1.67 -6.58
C GLN A 83 22.95 -1.17 -7.75
N ARG A 84 23.60 -0.70 -8.83
CA ARG A 84 22.88 -0.31 -10.04
C ARG A 84 22.26 -1.52 -10.71
N ASN A 85 23.03 -2.60 -10.86
CA ASN A 85 22.55 -3.84 -11.45
C ASN A 85 21.40 -4.45 -10.65
N GLU A 86 21.41 -4.34 -9.32
CA GLU A 86 20.31 -4.77 -8.46
C GLU A 86 19.04 -3.91 -8.66
N LEU A 87 19.19 -2.59 -8.79
CA LEU A 87 18.06 -1.69 -9.04
C LEU A 87 17.50 -1.78 -10.47
N GLU A 88 18.33 -2.16 -11.43
CA GLU A 88 17.97 -2.35 -12.85
C GLU A 88 17.61 -3.81 -13.17
N ALA A 89 17.70 -4.71 -12.19
CA ALA A 89 17.35 -6.12 -12.37
C ALA A 89 15.86 -6.27 -12.66
N GLU A 90 15.52 -7.31 -13.43
CA GLU A 90 14.13 -7.70 -13.64
C GLU A 90 13.51 -8.14 -12.32
N VAL A 91 12.28 -7.68 -12.06
CA VAL A 91 11.55 -8.05 -10.86
C VAL A 91 11.21 -9.54 -10.91
N THR A 92 11.60 -10.27 -9.88
CA THR A 92 11.36 -11.70 -9.79
C THR A 92 10.01 -12.03 -9.15
N ASN A 93 9.47 -13.21 -9.47
CA ASN A 93 8.22 -13.67 -8.85
C ASN A 93 8.36 -13.81 -7.33
N ASP A 94 9.52 -14.26 -6.84
CA ASP A 94 9.81 -14.37 -5.41
C ASP A 94 9.83 -13.00 -4.72
N GLU A 95 10.32 -11.94 -5.36
CA GLU A 95 10.27 -10.57 -4.83
C GLU A 95 8.83 -10.07 -4.74
N ILE A 96 8.02 -10.29 -5.77
CA ILE A 96 6.60 -9.90 -5.78
C ILE A 96 5.85 -10.64 -4.66
N LYS A 97 6.05 -11.95 -4.55
CA LYS A 97 5.45 -12.77 -3.50
C LYS A 97 5.88 -12.30 -2.12
N LYS A 98 7.17 -12.03 -1.92
CA LYS A 98 7.70 -11.52 -0.66
C LYS A 98 7.06 -10.17 -0.31
N ALA A 99 6.95 -9.25 -1.26
CA ALA A 99 6.30 -7.97 -1.06
C ALA A 99 4.82 -8.13 -0.63
N VAL A 100 4.08 -9.02 -1.29
CA VAL A 100 2.68 -9.34 -0.94
C VAL A 100 2.56 -9.91 0.48
N TRP A 101 3.54 -10.69 0.96
CA TRP A 101 3.55 -11.26 2.30
C TRP A 101 4.01 -10.30 3.39
N GLU A 102 4.92 -9.38 3.06
CA GLU A 102 5.39 -8.33 3.95
C GLU A 102 4.35 -7.21 4.12
N CYS A 103 3.44 -7.06 3.15
CA CYS A 103 2.27 -6.22 3.32
C CYS A 103 1.29 -6.80 4.36
N GLY A 104 0.85 -5.93 5.28
CA GLY A 104 -0.17 -6.28 6.28
C GLY A 104 -1.48 -6.69 5.61
N THR A 105 -2.12 -7.74 6.12
CA THR A 105 -3.42 -8.22 5.61
C THR A 105 -4.57 -7.25 5.89
N ASP A 106 -4.36 -6.35 6.84
CA ASP A 106 -5.24 -5.28 7.32
C ASP A 106 -4.98 -3.94 6.60
N LYS A 107 -4.10 -3.93 5.59
CA LYS A 107 -3.92 -2.75 4.75
C LYS A 107 -5.18 -2.51 3.92
N ALA A 108 -5.50 -1.23 3.75
CA ALA A 108 -6.62 -0.77 2.94
C ALA A 108 -6.60 -1.43 1.56
N SER A 109 -7.77 -1.82 1.07
CA SER A 109 -7.98 -2.36 -0.26
C SER A 109 -7.56 -1.34 -1.33
N GLY A 110 -7.15 -1.85 -2.50
CA GLY A 110 -7.02 -0.99 -3.67
C GLY A 110 -8.38 -0.43 -4.10
N PRO A 111 -8.40 0.48 -5.09
CA PRO A 111 -9.65 0.94 -5.73
C PRO A 111 -10.49 -0.21 -6.32
N ASP A 112 -9.88 -1.37 -6.51
CA ASP A 112 -10.48 -2.63 -6.96
C ASP A 112 -11.22 -3.41 -5.86
N GLY A 113 -11.09 -2.99 -4.59
CA GLY A 113 -11.73 -3.62 -3.44
C GLY A 113 -11.00 -4.86 -2.90
N PHE A 114 -9.82 -5.21 -3.41
CA PHE A 114 -9.05 -6.36 -2.93
C PHE A 114 -7.97 -5.95 -1.93
N THR A 115 -7.88 -6.66 -0.80
CA THR A 115 -6.81 -6.48 0.20
C THR A 115 -5.65 -7.44 -0.04
N PHE A 116 -4.48 -7.19 0.54
CA PHE A 116 -3.37 -8.17 0.53
C PHE A 116 -3.77 -9.52 1.14
N GLY A 117 -4.78 -9.55 2.03
CA GLY A 117 -5.37 -10.80 2.51
C GLY A 117 -5.98 -11.68 1.41
N PHE A 118 -6.62 -11.06 0.40
CA PHE A 118 -7.13 -11.78 -0.77
C PHE A 118 -5.97 -12.40 -1.58
N PHE A 119 -4.97 -11.60 -1.95
CA PHE A 119 -3.82 -12.06 -2.75
C PHE A 119 -3.05 -13.17 -2.04
N ARG A 120 -2.87 -13.09 -0.72
CA ARG A 120 -2.24 -14.17 0.06
C ARG A 120 -3.07 -15.45 0.08
N LYS A 121 -4.40 -15.34 0.19
CA LYS A 121 -5.30 -16.51 0.25
C LYS A 121 -5.44 -17.22 -1.10
N PHE A 122 -5.46 -16.46 -2.19
CA PHE A 122 -5.68 -16.98 -3.54
C PHE A 122 -4.44 -16.92 -4.43
N TRP A 123 -3.24 -16.79 -3.84
CA TRP A 123 -1.98 -16.65 -4.57
C TRP A 123 -1.81 -17.69 -5.68
N TYR A 124 -2.08 -18.97 -5.39
CA TYR A 124 -1.96 -20.06 -6.38
C TYR A 124 -2.85 -19.89 -7.62
N LEU A 125 -3.89 -19.05 -7.55
CA LEU A 125 -4.79 -18.76 -8.65
C LEU A 125 -4.36 -17.51 -9.42
N VAL A 126 -3.87 -16.48 -8.72
CA VAL A 126 -3.61 -15.14 -9.28
C VAL A 126 -2.13 -14.84 -9.52
N GLU A 127 -1.21 -15.67 -9.04
CA GLU A 127 0.25 -15.45 -9.12
C GLU A 127 0.73 -15.11 -10.52
N LYS A 128 0.21 -15.83 -11.54
CA LYS A 128 0.58 -15.58 -12.92
C LYS A 128 0.07 -14.21 -13.40
N ASP A 129 -1.19 -13.89 -13.14
CA ASP A 129 -1.80 -12.62 -13.57
C ASP A 129 -1.15 -11.43 -12.86
N VAL A 130 -0.76 -11.59 -11.59
CA VAL A 130 -0.02 -10.59 -10.83
C VAL A 130 1.39 -10.40 -11.38
N PHE A 131 2.08 -11.48 -11.75
CA PHE A 131 3.40 -11.41 -12.35
C PHE A 131 3.37 -10.75 -13.73
N ASP A 132 2.42 -11.13 -14.59
CA ASP A 132 2.28 -10.57 -15.94
C ASP A 132 1.90 -9.07 -15.95
N ALA A 133 1.40 -8.54 -14.82
CA ALA A 133 0.99 -7.14 -14.66
C ALA A 133 2.10 -6.21 -14.15
N VAL A 134 3.21 -6.76 -13.64
CA VAL A 134 4.38 -6.02 -13.11
C VAL A 134 5.43 -5.87 -14.21
#